data_AF-A0A834C5E4-F1
#
_entry.id   AF-A0A834C5E4-F1
#
_cell.length_a   1.000
_cell.length_b   1.000
_cell.length_c   1.000
_cell.angle_alpha   90.00
_cell.angle_beta   90.00
_cell.angle_gamma   90.00
#
_symmetry.space_group_name_H-M   'P 1'
#
loop_
_entity.id
_entity.type
_entity.pdbx_description
1 polymer ?
#
loop_
_entity_poly.entity_id
_entity_poly.type
_entity_poly.pdbx_seq_one_letter_code
_entity_poly.pdbx_strand_id
1 'polypeptide(L)'
;TASLSLLFEGQEDHLIPNTSQILADSDLFVVAGRMIGHSFLNDGPRFHGLSPAIVHMRLHADEDAVTIDLEDVPDLDFRTTIQILDSHKALSEEQTIEINSLAMSWDLPPVITENQRWLFQKLLHHA
;
A
#
# COMPACT_ATOMS: atom_id res chain seq x y z
N THR A 1 20.87 21.28 5.08
CA THR A 1 19.41 21.47 5.03
C THR A 1 18.78 20.15 5.44
N ALA A 2 18.05 20.10 6.55
CA ALA A 2 17.40 18.86 6.98
C ALA A 2 16.19 18.60 6.08
N SER A 3 16.16 17.45 5.40
CA SER A 3 14.95 16.98 4.71
C SER A 3 13.90 16.64 5.78
N LEU A 4 12.74 17.29 5.72
CA LEU A 4 11.60 16.90 6.54
C LEU A 4 11.12 15.54 6.04
N SER A 5 11.24 14.50 6.88
CA SER A 5 10.55 13.24 6.65
C SER A 5 9.14 13.35 7.24
N LEU A 6 8.14 13.10 6.41
CA LEU A 6 6.75 13.09 6.85
C LEU A 6 6.45 11.76 7.53
N LEU A 7 5.60 11.80 8.56
CA LEU A 7 5.18 10.59 9.27
C LEU A 7 4.18 9.77 8.44
N PHE A 8 3.39 10.46 7.63
CA PHE A 8 2.49 9.88 6.64
C PHE A 8 2.79 10.50 5.28
N GLU A 9 2.76 9.67 4.23
CA GLU A 9 3.05 10.04 2.85
C GLU A 9 1.98 9.50 1.91
N GLY A 10 1.94 9.99 0.68
CA GLY A 10 0.89 9.65 -0.29
C GLY A 10 0.16 10.89 -0.79
N GLN A 11 -1.03 10.65 -1.34
CA GLN A 11 -1.88 11.71 -1.90
C GLN A 11 -2.83 12.26 -0.84
N GLU A 12 -3.43 13.43 -1.12
CA GLU A 12 -4.50 13.98 -0.28
C GLU A 12 -5.65 12.96 -0.19
N ASP A 13 -6.20 12.76 1.01
CA ASP A 13 -7.19 11.71 1.34
C ASP A 13 -6.72 10.25 1.15
N HIS A 14 -5.43 10.03 0.89
CA HIS A 14 -4.85 8.70 0.69
C HIS A 14 -3.46 8.56 1.34
N LEU A 15 -3.32 9.07 2.56
CA LEU A 15 -2.05 9.02 3.29
C LEU A 15 -1.86 7.67 3.97
N ILE A 16 -0.64 7.12 3.85
CA ILE A 16 -0.19 5.89 4.49
C ILE A 16 1.02 6.15 5.41
N PRO A 17 1.28 5.30 6.42
CA PRO A 17 2.47 5.42 7.25
C PRO A 17 3.75 5.37 6.42
N ASN A 18 4.69 6.28 6.68
CA ASN A 18 5.99 6.23 6.02
C ASN A 18 6.78 4.97 6.44
N THR A 19 7.43 4.32 5.48
CA THR A 19 8.12 3.03 5.65
C THR A 19 9.54 3.14 6.22
N SER A 20 9.99 4.34 6.57
CA SER A 20 11.32 4.58 7.13
C SER A 20 11.52 3.87 8.47
N GLN A 21 12.56 3.02 8.53
CA GLN A 21 12.94 2.32 9.75
C GLN A 21 13.23 3.28 10.91
N ILE A 22 13.77 4.47 10.64
CA ILE A 22 14.06 5.48 11.66
C ILE A 22 12.76 5.98 12.31
N LEU A 23 11.68 6.14 11.51
CA LEU A 23 10.38 6.54 12.03
C LEU A 23 9.68 5.36 12.73
N ALA A 24 9.82 4.15 12.21
CA ALA A 24 9.27 2.93 12.81
C ALA A 24 9.90 2.63 14.19
N ASP A 25 11.20 2.82 14.33
CA ASP A 25 11.95 2.64 15.59
C ASP A 25 11.73 3.81 16.58
N SER A 26 11.06 4.88 16.13
CA SER A 26 10.71 6.02 16.97
C SER A 26 9.30 5.88 17.57
N ASP A 27 9.04 6.61 18.65
CA ASP A 27 7.70 6.68 19.23
C ASP A 27 6.72 7.61 18.45
N LEU A 28 7.11 8.14 17.28
CA LEU A 28 6.31 9.14 16.57
C LEU A 28 4.95 8.60 16.09
N PHE A 29 4.88 7.35 15.63
CA PHE A 29 3.60 6.72 15.27
C PHE A 29 2.71 6.49 16.49
N VAL A 30 3.30 6.22 17.67
CA VAL A 30 2.55 6.11 18.93
C VAL A 30 1.97 7.47 19.32
N VAL A 31 2.75 8.55 19.18
CA VAL A 31 2.29 9.92 19.45
C VAL A 31 1.17 10.30 18.48
N ALA A 32 1.33 10.08 17.17
CA ALA A 32 0.29 10.36 16.18
C ALA A 32 -0.99 9.57 16.46
N GLY A 33 -0.88 8.27 16.81
CA GLY A 33 -2.03 7.46 17.22
C GLY A 33 -2.75 8.02 18.45
N ARG A 34 -2.01 8.53 19.44
CA ARG A 34 -2.60 9.20 20.61
C ARG A 34 -3.31 10.50 20.25
N MET A 35 -2.74 11.30 19.34
CA MET A 35 -3.36 12.54 18.86
C MET A 35 -4.67 12.25 18.11
N ILE A 36 -4.67 11.25 17.22
CA ILE A 36 -5.86 10.77 16.51
C ILE A 36 -6.92 10.27 17.50
N GLY A 37 -6.53 9.42 18.47
CA GLY A 37 -7.44 8.92 19.50
C GLY A 37 -8.02 10.03 20.38
N HIS A 38 -7.21 11.04 20.73
CA HIS A 38 -7.67 12.21 21.48
C HIS A 38 -8.67 13.04 20.68
N SER A 39 -8.40 13.28 19.39
CA SER A 39 -9.35 13.94 18.48
C SER A 39 -10.68 13.19 18.44
N PHE A 40 -10.64 11.86 18.25
CA PHE A 40 -11.83 11.01 18.23
C PHE A 40 -12.67 11.12 19.51
N LEU A 41 -12.03 11.08 20.68
CA LEU A 41 -12.72 11.17 21.98
C LEU A 41 -13.37 12.53 22.25
N ASN A 42 -13.01 13.57 21.49
CA ASN A 42 -13.51 14.93 21.63
C ASN A 42 -14.30 15.39 20.38
N ASP A 43 -14.95 14.45 19.69
CA ASP A 43 -15.79 14.69 18.50
C ASP A 43 -15.04 15.36 17.32
N GLY A 44 -13.72 15.21 17.29
CA GLY A 44 -12.87 15.69 16.20
C GLY A 44 -12.80 14.73 15.00
N PRO A 45 -12.12 15.15 13.91
CA PRO A 45 -11.87 14.30 12.75
C PRO A 45 -11.12 13.03 13.18
N ARG A 46 -11.57 11.88 12.65
CA ARG A 46 -11.05 10.56 13.03
C ARG A 46 -9.79 10.23 12.23
N PHE A 47 -9.98 9.63 11.06
CA PHE A 47 -8.93 9.21 10.14
C PHE A 47 -8.96 10.04 8.85
N HIS A 48 -9.38 11.31 8.95
CA HIS A 48 -9.45 12.19 7.79
C HIS A 48 -8.06 12.32 7.15
N GLY A 49 -7.98 12.22 5.82
CA GLY A 49 -6.72 12.24 5.09
C GLY A 49 -6.02 10.88 4.99
N LEU A 50 -6.34 9.87 5.81
CA LEU A 50 -5.69 8.56 5.76
C LEU A 50 -6.36 7.65 4.73
N SER A 51 -5.55 6.79 4.10
CA SER A 51 -6.04 5.75 3.20
C SER A 51 -7.12 4.90 3.89
N PRO A 52 -8.24 4.59 3.20
CA PRO A 52 -9.24 3.66 3.67
C PRO A 52 -8.68 2.29 4.07
N ALA A 53 -7.64 1.79 3.39
CA ALA A 53 -7.01 0.50 3.70
C ALA A 53 -6.40 0.48 5.11
N ILE A 54 -5.75 1.58 5.52
CA ILE A 54 -5.18 1.75 6.87
C ILE A 54 -6.29 1.76 7.94
N VAL A 55 -7.42 2.39 7.63
CA VAL A 55 -8.59 2.43 8.52
C VAL A 55 -9.19 1.03 8.68
N HIS A 56 -9.25 0.26 7.60
CA HIS A 56 -9.79 -1.09 7.59
C HIS A 56 -8.89 -2.11 8.32
N MET A 57 -7.56 -2.07 8.11
CA MET A 57 -6.59 -2.90 8.84
C MET A 57 -6.66 -2.70 10.37
N ARG A 58 -7.02 -1.50 10.83
CA ARG A 58 -7.10 -1.16 12.26
C ARG A 58 -8.44 -1.55 12.90
N LEU A 59 -9.53 -1.64 12.13
CA LEU A 59 -10.88 -1.74 12.67
C LEU A 59 -11.52 -3.14 12.59
N HIS A 60 -11.12 -4.05 11.68
CA HIS A 60 -11.65 -5.43 11.66
C HIS A 60 -10.58 -6.46 11.24
N ALA A 61 -10.56 -7.57 11.98
CA ALA A 61 -9.55 -8.63 12.01
C ALA A 61 -9.67 -9.68 10.88
N ASP A 62 -9.97 -9.25 9.65
CA ASP A 62 -10.05 -10.15 8.51
C ASP A 62 -9.22 -9.58 7.35
N GLU A 63 -7.97 -10.02 7.24
CA GLU A 63 -7.02 -9.61 6.20
C GLU A 63 -7.61 -9.83 4.79
N ASP A 64 -8.52 -10.80 4.64
CA ASP A 64 -9.19 -11.14 3.38
C ASP A 64 -10.30 -10.14 2.98
N ALA A 65 -10.76 -9.27 3.89
CA ALA A 65 -11.83 -8.30 3.64
C ALA A 65 -11.33 -6.91 3.21
N VAL A 66 -10.00 -6.68 3.23
CA VAL A 66 -9.40 -5.40 2.87
C VAL A 66 -9.32 -5.27 1.35
N THR A 67 -10.11 -4.36 0.78
CA THR A 67 -9.92 -3.91 -0.60
C THR A 67 -8.79 -2.89 -0.61
N ILE A 68 -7.58 -3.37 -0.93
CA ILE A 68 -6.44 -2.52 -1.27
C ILE A 68 -6.63 -2.06 -2.71
N ASP A 69 -6.31 -0.79 -3.00
CA ASP A 69 -6.33 -0.20 -4.34
C ASP A 69 -4.90 0.13 -4.79
N LEU A 70 -4.68 0.34 -6.10
CA LEU A 70 -3.37 0.73 -6.64
C LEU A 70 -2.82 2.02 -6.01
N GLU A 71 -3.70 2.87 -5.50
CA GLU A 71 -3.33 4.13 -4.85
C GLU A 71 -2.67 3.91 -3.49
N ASP A 72 -2.92 2.77 -2.83
CA ASP A 72 -2.32 2.38 -1.55
C ASP A 72 -0.85 1.98 -1.68
N VAL A 73 -0.37 1.68 -2.89
CA VAL A 73 1.02 1.25 -3.13
C VAL A 73 1.96 2.46 -3.14
N PRO A 74 2.88 2.63 -2.16
CA PRO A 74 3.77 3.80 -2.09
C PRO A 74 4.77 3.86 -3.23
N ASP A 75 5.28 2.71 -3.64
CA ASP A 75 6.34 2.60 -4.63
C ASP A 75 5.76 2.76 -6.05
N LEU A 76 6.22 3.79 -6.76
CA LEU A 76 5.72 4.13 -8.09
C LEU A 76 6.10 3.08 -9.15
N ASP A 77 7.23 2.40 -8.99
CA ASP A 77 7.69 1.36 -9.92
C ASP A 77 6.84 0.09 -9.72
N PHE A 78 6.55 -0.28 -8.47
CA PHE A 78 5.62 -1.37 -8.17
C PHE A 78 4.20 -1.05 -8.63
N ARG A 79 3.70 0.16 -8.36
CA ARG A 79 2.37 0.60 -8.80
C ARG A 79 2.24 0.49 -10.32
N THR A 80 3.23 0.96 -11.07
CA THR A 80 3.23 0.91 -12.54
C THR A 80 3.25 -0.53 -13.04
N THR A 81 4.07 -1.38 -12.43
CA THR A 81 4.16 -2.82 -12.77
C THR A 81 2.86 -3.56 -12.49
N ILE A 82 2.22 -3.29 -11.35
CA ILE A 82 0.94 -3.92 -10.97
C ILE A 82 -0.20 -3.38 -11.84
N GLN A 83 -0.18 -2.11 -12.25
CA GLN A 83 -1.16 -1.53 -13.17
C GLN A 83 -1.14 -2.19 -14.56
N ILE A 84 0.02 -2.66 -15.03
CA ILE A 84 0.12 -3.41 -16.30
C ILE A 84 -0.73 -4.69 -16.23
N LEU A 85 -0.82 -5.34 -15.07
CA LEU A 85 -1.62 -6.56 -14.87
C LEU A 85 -3.13 -6.32 -14.83
N ASP A 86 -3.59 -5.12 -14.44
CA ASP A 86 -5.00 -4.74 -14.40
C ASP A 86 -5.61 -4.62 -15.82
N SER A 87 -4.77 -4.38 -16.83
CA SER A 87 -5.21 -4.01 -18.18
C SER A 87 -5.92 -5.12 -18.98
N HIS A 88 -6.02 -6.36 -18.48
CA HIS A 88 -6.64 -7.53 -19.16
C HIS A 88 -6.18 -7.77 -20.62
N LYS A 89 -5.07 -7.16 -21.03
CA LYS A 89 -4.50 -7.26 -22.37
C LYS A 89 -3.41 -8.31 -22.37
N ALA A 90 -3.16 -8.86 -23.57
CA ALA A 90 -1.97 -9.69 -23.80
C ALA A 90 -0.73 -8.87 -23.46
N LEU A 91 0.05 -9.36 -22.50
CA LEU A 91 1.30 -8.74 -22.06
C LEU A 91 2.33 -8.87 -23.17
N SER A 92 3.15 -7.83 -23.36
CA SER A 92 4.34 -7.95 -24.20
C SER A 92 5.38 -8.84 -23.51
N GLU A 93 6.36 -9.32 -24.29
CA GLU A 93 7.48 -10.12 -23.75
C GLU A 93 8.28 -9.31 -22.71
N GLU A 94 8.47 -8.01 -22.95
CA GLU A 94 9.13 -7.08 -22.02
C GLU A 94 8.35 -6.91 -20.70
N GLN A 95 7.03 -6.69 -20.78
CA GLN A 95 6.16 -6.58 -19.60
C GLN A 95 6.13 -7.86 -18.79
N THR A 96 6.16 -9.01 -19.47
CA THR A 96 6.18 -10.33 -18.84
C THR A 96 7.45 -10.53 -18.02
N ILE A 97 8.60 -10.07 -18.54
CA ILE A 97 9.89 -10.14 -17.84
C ILE A 97 9.88 -9.26 -16.59
N GLU A 98 9.38 -8.03 -16.69
CA GLU A 98 9.32 -7.08 -15.58
C GLU A 98 8.43 -7.60 -14.43
N ILE A 99 7.23 -8.08 -14.77
CA ILE A 99 6.30 -8.69 -13.81
C ILE A 99 6.90 -9.95 -13.19
N ASN A 100 7.56 -10.79 -13.98
CA ASN A 100 8.18 -12.02 -13.45
C ASN A 100 9.36 -11.69 -12.53
N SER A 101 10.15 -10.66 -12.84
CA SER A 101 11.22 -10.19 -11.97
C SER A 101 10.66 -9.75 -10.61
N LEU A 102 9.57 -8.98 -10.62
CA LEU A 102 8.91 -8.53 -9.39
C LEU A 102 8.31 -9.72 -8.62
N ALA A 103 7.56 -10.60 -9.30
CA ALA A 103 6.98 -11.80 -8.70
C ALA A 103 8.04 -12.70 -8.06
N MET A 104 9.15 -12.96 -8.77
CA MET A 104 10.26 -13.75 -8.24
C MET A 104 10.92 -13.10 -7.03
N SER A 105 10.99 -11.76 -6.96
CA SER A 105 11.55 -11.07 -5.79
C SER A 105 10.70 -11.25 -4.52
N TRP A 106 9.43 -11.63 -4.69
CA TRP A 106 8.47 -11.88 -3.60
C TRP A 106 8.04 -13.36 -3.50
N ASP A 107 8.82 -14.29 -4.07
CA ASP A 107 8.54 -15.73 -4.07
C ASP A 107 7.17 -16.13 -4.68
N LEU A 108 6.66 -15.31 -5.60
CA LEU A 108 5.41 -15.55 -6.33
C LEU A 108 5.67 -16.30 -7.65
N PRO A 109 4.68 -17.10 -8.13
CA PRO A 109 4.82 -17.80 -9.40
C PRO A 109 4.84 -16.82 -10.58
N PRO A 110 5.46 -17.21 -11.71
CA PRO A 110 5.48 -16.38 -12.91
C PRO A 110 4.07 -16.15 -13.47
N VAL A 111 3.89 -15.04 -14.18
CA VAL A 111 2.63 -14.68 -14.80
C VAL A 111 2.30 -15.62 -15.96
N ILE A 112 1.09 -16.15 -15.94
CA ILE A 112 0.43 -16.91 -17.00
C ILE A 112 -0.98 -16.35 -17.20
N THR A 113 -1.58 -16.58 -18.36
CA THR A 113 -2.91 -16.05 -18.70
C THR A 113 -3.97 -16.41 -17.66
N GLU A 114 -3.86 -17.60 -17.05
CA GLU A 114 -4.82 -18.13 -16.09
C GLU A 114 -4.65 -17.55 -14.67
N ASN A 115 -3.43 -17.14 -14.29
CA ASN A 115 -3.14 -16.62 -12.95
C ASN A 115 -3.04 -15.09 -12.89
N GLN A 116 -3.17 -14.38 -14.02
CA GLN A 116 -2.95 -12.93 -14.12
C GLN A 116 -3.74 -12.14 -13.07
N ARG A 117 -5.04 -12.46 -12.89
CA ARG A 117 -5.91 -11.79 -11.90
C ARG A 117 -5.53 -12.12 -10.46
N TRP A 118 -5.14 -13.36 -10.20
CA TRP A 118 -4.70 -13.79 -8.88
C TRP A 118 -3.36 -13.14 -8.51
N LEU A 119 -2.43 -13.07 -9.48
CA LEU A 119 -1.12 -12.45 -9.30
C LEU A 119 -1.25 -10.94 -9.08
N PHE A 120 -2.14 -10.27 -9.81
CA PHE A 120 -2.49 -8.86 -9.56
C PHE A 120 -2.91 -8.64 -8.10
N GLN A 121 -3.89 -9.40 -7.61
CA GLN A 121 -4.37 -9.25 -6.22
C GLN A 121 -3.27 -9.57 -5.20
N LYS A 122 -2.44 -10.59 -5.47
CA LYS A 122 -1.35 -10.96 -4.57
C LYS A 122 -0.22 -9.94 -4.53
N LEU A 123 0.17 -9.38 -5.68
CA LEU A 123 1.16 -8.31 -5.74
C LEU A 123 0.64 -7.06 -5.04
N LEU A 124 -0.62 -6.70 -5.26
CA LEU A 124 -1.25 -5.55 -4.62
C LEU A 124 -1.32 -5.68 -3.09
N HIS A 125 -1.50 -6.89 -2.57
CA HIS A 125 -1.52 -7.16 -1.13
C HIS A 125 -0.11 -7.23 -0.52
N HIS A 126 0.92 -7.44 -1.34
CA HIS A 126 2.32 -7.51 -0.89
C HIS A 126 3.05 -6.16 -0.97
N ALA A 127 2.59 -5.26 -1.84
CA ALA A 127 3.18 -3.95 -2.12
C ALA A 127 2.77 -2.89 -1.10
#